data_AF-A0A352CMF3-F1
#
_entry.id   AF-A0A352CMF3-F1
#
_cell.length_a   1.000
_cell.length_b   1.000
_cell.length_c   1.000
_cell.angle_alpha   90.00
_cell.angle_beta   90.00
_cell.angle_gamma   90.00
#
_symmetry.space_group_name_H-M   'P 1'
#
loop_
_entity.id
_entity.type
_entity.pdbx_description
1 polymer ?
#
loop_
_entity_poly.entity_id
_entity_poly.type
_entity_poly.pdbx_seq_one_letter_code
_entity_poly.pdbx_strand_id
1 'polypeptide(L)'
;SSDRPGGSASSSADTGAGASAASSAGSGVSESKLSWQEQKAQEAEKRKRQNRIKKAEEEISRIEERIDEINNEMADPAISTDVEKLTALSKEADELGTTLERLYEEWDSLQSETE
;
A
#
# COMPACT_ATOMS: atom_id res chain seq x y z
N SER A 1 -52.66 -2.77 40.99
CA SER A 1 -52.72 -4.07 41.68
C SER A 1 -51.59 -4.93 41.15
N SER A 2 -50.58 -5.35 41.92
CA SER A 2 -50.66 -5.78 43.32
C SER A 2 -49.41 -5.39 44.14
N ASP A 3 -49.71 -4.95 45.37
CA ASP A 3 -48.86 -4.76 46.56
C ASP A 3 -48.19 -6.08 47.03
N ARG A 4 -46.86 -6.13 47.26
CA ARG A 4 -46.08 -6.03 48.54
C ARG A 4 -46.02 -7.35 49.38
N PRO A 5 -45.17 -7.49 50.44
CA PRO A 5 -43.86 -6.89 50.82
C PRO A 5 -42.86 -7.87 51.52
N GLY A 6 -41.67 -7.36 51.90
CA GLY A 6 -40.95 -7.76 53.12
C GLY A 6 -39.60 -8.47 52.89
N GLY A 7 -38.48 -8.12 53.53
CA GLY A 7 -38.22 -7.13 54.57
C GLY A 7 -36.85 -7.43 55.22
N SER A 8 -36.18 -6.36 55.68
CA SER A 8 -35.03 -6.32 56.61
C SER A 8 -33.74 -7.06 56.24
N ALA A 9 -32.55 -6.66 56.65
CA ALA A 9 -31.95 -5.45 57.20
C ALA A 9 -30.51 -5.90 57.51
N SER A 10 -29.50 -5.10 57.18
CA SER A 10 -28.47 -4.75 58.14
C SER A 10 -27.50 -3.76 57.50
N SER A 11 -27.47 -2.60 58.12
CA SER A 11 -26.43 -1.60 58.07
C SER A 11 -25.03 -2.19 58.28
N SER A 12 -24.07 -1.69 57.51
CA SER A 12 -22.75 -1.30 58.01
C SER A 12 -22.31 -0.08 57.24
N ALA A 13 -22.27 1.06 57.92
CA ALA A 13 -21.51 2.20 57.48
C ALA A 13 -20.03 1.86 57.66
N ASP A 14 -19.27 1.90 56.57
CA ASP A 14 -17.83 2.11 56.65
C ASP A 14 -17.51 3.44 55.97
N THR A 15 -17.08 4.38 56.81
CA THR A 15 -16.44 5.63 56.41
C THR A 15 -15.05 5.31 55.88
N GLY A 16 -14.95 5.16 54.56
CA GLY A 16 -13.69 5.15 53.83
C GLY A 16 -13.48 6.49 53.12
N ALA A 17 -12.84 7.43 53.79
CA ALA A 17 -12.24 8.60 53.14
C ALA A 17 -11.20 8.11 52.12
N GLY A 18 -11.50 8.31 50.84
CA GLY A 18 -10.61 8.01 49.72
C GLY A 18 -10.79 9.06 48.65
N ALA A 19 -10.34 10.28 48.94
CA ALA A 19 -10.12 11.30 47.94
C ALA A 19 -9.11 10.80 46.90
N SER A 20 -9.27 11.26 45.66
CA SER A 20 -8.30 11.23 44.57
C SER A 20 -8.22 9.94 43.76
N ALA A 21 -9.20 9.75 42.87
CA ALA A 21 -9.00 9.02 41.62
C ALA A 21 -9.79 9.70 40.48
N ALA A 22 -9.54 10.99 40.29
CA ALA A 22 -10.07 11.75 39.15
C ALA A 22 -8.95 12.54 38.50
N SER A 23 -7.96 11.87 37.89
CA SER A 23 -6.93 12.51 37.06
C SER A 23 -6.21 11.48 36.18
N SER A 24 -6.92 10.80 35.27
CA SER A 24 -6.29 10.06 34.17
C SER A 24 -7.17 9.97 32.91
N ALA A 25 -8.06 10.93 32.68
CA ALA A 25 -8.87 10.98 31.45
C ALA A 25 -8.35 11.99 30.41
N GLY A 26 -7.30 12.77 30.73
CA GLY A 26 -6.78 13.84 29.87
C GLY A 26 -5.65 13.45 28.91
N SER A 27 -4.97 12.33 29.15
CA SER A 27 -3.79 11.93 28.35
C SER A 27 -4.11 10.94 27.23
N GLY A 28 -5.15 10.10 27.40
CA GLY A 28 -5.48 9.04 26.44
C GLY A 28 -6.09 9.54 25.12
N VAL A 29 -6.80 10.68 25.12
CA VAL A 29 -7.41 11.24 23.89
C VAL A 29 -6.34 11.84 22.97
N SER A 30 -5.30 12.45 23.54
CA SER A 30 -4.17 13.04 22.82
C SER A 30 -3.35 11.96 22.13
N GLU A 31 -2.98 10.93 22.87
CA GLU A 31 -2.18 9.79 22.37
C GLU A 31 -2.96 8.97 21.32
N SER A 32 -4.28 8.80 21.50
CA SER A 32 -5.16 8.14 20.52
C SER A 32 -5.36 8.95 19.23
N LYS A 33 -5.40 10.29 19.30
CA LYS A 33 -5.49 11.16 18.11
C LYS A 33 -4.18 11.20 17.32
N LEU A 34 -3.04 11.26 18.02
CA LEU A 34 -1.71 11.13 17.42
C LEU A 34 -1.55 9.78 16.72
N SER A 35 -1.93 8.69 17.39
CA SER A 35 -1.92 7.34 16.82
C SER A 35 -2.80 7.20 15.56
N TRP A 36 -3.99 7.80 15.53
CA TRP A 36 -4.87 7.77 14.36
C TRP A 36 -4.30 8.52 13.15
N GLN A 37 -3.67 9.69 13.37
CA GLN A 37 -3.05 10.46 12.29
C GLN A 37 -1.83 9.74 11.72
N GLU A 38 -0.99 9.14 12.56
CA GLU A 38 0.16 8.34 12.14
C GLU A 38 -0.27 7.06 11.39
N GLN A 39 -1.29 6.34 11.88
CA GLN A 39 -1.81 5.16 11.17
C GLN A 39 -2.30 5.52 9.77
N LYS A 40 -3.06 6.62 9.64
CA LYS A 40 -3.61 7.03 8.35
C LYS A 40 -2.51 7.47 7.37
N ALA A 41 -1.43 8.07 7.87
CA ALA A 41 -0.27 8.43 7.06
C ALA A 41 0.49 7.17 6.59
N GLN A 42 0.75 6.21 7.48
CA GLN A 42 1.41 4.95 7.11
C GLN A 42 0.59 4.14 6.10
N GLU A 43 -0.74 4.08 6.28
CA GLU A 43 -1.63 3.39 5.35
C GLU A 43 -1.65 4.06 3.96
N ALA A 44 -1.60 5.39 3.92
CA ALA A 44 -1.50 6.13 2.66
C ALA A 44 -0.17 5.87 1.93
N GLU A 45 0.96 5.87 2.65
CA GLU A 45 2.28 5.58 2.06
C GLU A 45 2.35 4.14 1.56
N LYS A 46 1.86 3.16 2.34
CA LYS A 46 1.76 1.76 1.91
C LYS A 46 0.96 1.61 0.62
N ARG A 47 -0.20 2.28 0.51
CA ARG A 47 -1.03 2.24 -0.69
C ARG A 47 -0.35 2.89 -1.90
N LYS A 48 0.34 4.03 -1.70
CA LYS A 48 1.11 4.67 -2.77
C LYS A 48 2.20 3.73 -3.29
N ARG A 49 2.94 3.08 -2.39
CA ARG A 49 3.99 2.12 -2.75
C ARG A 49 3.43 0.91 -3.51
N GLN A 50 2.38 0.28 -2.98
CA GLN A 50 1.72 -0.84 -3.66
C GLN A 50 1.22 -0.47 -5.06
N ASN A 51 0.69 0.74 -5.23
CA ASN A 51 0.29 1.22 -6.55
C ASN A 51 1.49 1.43 -7.48
N ARG A 52 2.65 1.87 -6.97
CA ARG A 52 3.88 2.01 -7.77
C ARG A 52 4.40 0.65 -8.22
N ILE A 53 4.44 -0.33 -7.31
CA ILE A 53 4.82 -1.72 -7.61
C ILE A 53 3.95 -2.29 -8.72
N LYS A 54 2.61 -2.22 -8.57
CA LYS A 54 1.68 -2.70 -9.60
C LYS A 54 1.89 -2.02 -10.95
N LYS A 55 2.14 -0.72 -10.96
CA LYS A 55 2.44 0.00 -12.20
C LYS A 55 3.74 -0.46 -12.82
N ALA A 56 4.79 -0.67 -12.04
CA ALA A 56 6.05 -1.19 -12.54
C ALA A 56 5.85 -2.58 -13.16
N GLU A 57 5.10 -3.47 -12.48
CA GLU A 57 4.76 -4.81 -13.00
C GLU A 57 3.94 -4.75 -14.29
N GLU A 58 2.94 -3.88 -14.35
CA GLU A 58 2.11 -3.69 -15.55
C GLU A 58 2.95 -3.16 -16.73
N GLU A 59 3.83 -2.19 -16.49
CA GLU A 59 4.69 -1.63 -17.54
C GLU A 59 5.76 -2.62 -17.99
N ILE A 60 6.36 -3.40 -17.08
CA ILE A 60 7.27 -4.50 -17.40
C ILE A 60 6.58 -5.48 -18.37
N SER A 61 5.39 -5.96 -18.01
CA SER A 61 4.65 -6.92 -18.85
C SER A 61 4.31 -6.35 -20.23
N ARG A 62 3.97 -5.06 -20.32
CA ARG A 62 3.69 -4.41 -21.61
C ARG A 62 4.94 -4.25 -22.46
N ILE A 63 6.07 -3.92 -21.85
CA ILE A 63 7.33 -3.76 -22.57
C ILE A 63 7.80 -5.11 -23.10
N GLU A 64 7.69 -6.18 -22.30
CA GLU A 64 8.00 -7.54 -22.74
C GLU A 64 7.13 -7.96 -23.93
N GLU A 65 5.82 -7.73 -23.85
CA GLU A 65 4.88 -8.01 -24.94
C GLU A 65 5.23 -7.19 -26.20
N ARG A 66 5.58 -5.91 -26.04
CA ARG A 66 5.96 -5.05 -27.17
C ARG A 66 7.27 -5.49 -27.82
N ILE A 67 8.26 -5.91 -27.04
CA ILE A 67 9.53 -6.46 -27.59
C ILE A 67 9.23 -7.73 -28.39
N ASP A 68 8.37 -8.61 -27.89
CA ASP A 68 7.97 -9.83 -28.60
C ASP A 68 7.20 -9.51 -29.89
N GLU A 69 6.29 -8.53 -29.86
CA GLU A 69 5.63 -8.01 -31.06
C GLU A 69 6.63 -7.48 -32.08
N ILE A 70 7.57 -6.65 -31.66
CA ILE A 70 8.63 -6.10 -32.53
C ILE A 70 9.44 -7.22 -33.16
N ASN A 71 9.84 -8.23 -32.39
CA ASN A 71 10.58 -9.38 -32.91
C ASN A 71 9.76 -10.15 -33.96
N ASN A 72 8.45 -10.30 -33.76
CA ASN A 72 7.54 -10.90 -34.73
C ASN A 72 7.38 -10.02 -35.99
N GLU A 73 7.23 -8.70 -35.83
CA GLU A 73 7.18 -7.74 -36.94
C GLU A 73 8.47 -7.79 -37.77
N MET A 74 9.64 -7.84 -37.13
CA MET A 74 10.93 -7.94 -37.81
C MET A 74 11.12 -9.27 -38.56
N ALA A 75 10.46 -10.35 -38.11
CA ALA A 75 10.44 -11.64 -38.79
C ALA A 75 9.45 -11.71 -39.97
N ASP A 76 8.52 -10.73 -40.08
CA ASP A 76 7.60 -10.66 -41.20
C ASP A 76 8.37 -10.33 -42.50
N PRO A 77 8.28 -11.15 -43.56
CA PRO A 77 8.94 -10.88 -44.84
C PRO A 77 8.55 -9.52 -45.47
N ALA A 78 7.37 -8.97 -45.13
CA ALA A 78 6.95 -7.65 -45.58
C ALA A 78 7.77 -6.51 -44.94
N ILE A 79 8.26 -6.71 -43.72
CA ILE A 79 9.08 -5.75 -42.98
C ILE A 79 10.57 -6.08 -43.14
N SER A 80 10.92 -7.36 -43.27
CA SER A 80 12.31 -7.82 -43.39
C SER A 80 13.03 -7.29 -44.65
N THR A 81 12.28 -6.79 -45.63
CA THR A 81 12.81 -6.14 -46.84
C THR A 81 12.88 -4.62 -46.73
N ASP A 82 12.31 -4.05 -45.68
CA ASP A 82 12.28 -2.61 -45.38
C ASP A 82 13.32 -2.27 -44.31
N VAL A 83 14.50 -1.86 -44.77
CA VAL A 83 15.66 -1.56 -43.92
C VAL A 83 15.38 -0.40 -42.95
N GLU A 84 14.58 0.59 -43.35
CA GLU A 84 14.24 1.73 -42.50
C GLU A 84 13.37 1.30 -41.32
N LYS A 85 12.34 0.47 -41.59
CA LYS A 85 11.51 -0.10 -40.53
C LYS A 85 12.28 -1.04 -39.62
N LEU A 86 13.10 -1.94 -40.16
CA LEU A 86 13.94 -2.83 -39.35
C LEU A 86 14.86 -2.05 -38.40
N THR A 87 15.47 -0.96 -38.89
CA THR A 87 16.34 -0.12 -38.06
C THR A 87 15.54 0.59 -36.95
N ALA A 88 14.36 1.12 -37.28
CA ALA A 88 13.49 1.76 -36.30
C ALA A 88 13.00 0.77 -35.22
N LEU A 89 12.55 -0.41 -35.63
CA LEU A 89 12.09 -1.48 -34.76
C LEU A 89 13.20 -2.01 -33.86
N SER A 90 14.40 -2.23 -34.41
CA SER A 90 15.57 -2.64 -33.60
C SER A 90 15.93 -1.59 -32.54
N LYS A 91 15.88 -0.30 -32.90
CA LYS A 91 16.14 0.78 -31.96
C LYS A 91 15.06 0.87 -30.87
N GLU A 92 13.79 0.66 -31.23
CA GLU A 92 12.69 0.58 -30.28
C GLU A 92 12.89 -0.59 -29.31
N ALA A 93 13.25 -1.78 -29.80
CA ALA A 93 13.54 -2.95 -28.97
C ALA A 93 14.71 -2.70 -27.99
N ASP A 94 15.79 -2.04 -28.45
CA ASP A 94 16.94 -1.69 -27.59
C ASP A 94 16.55 -0.67 -26.49
N GLU A 95 15.76 0.35 -26.84
CA GLU A 95 15.25 1.35 -25.90
C GLU A 95 14.29 0.73 -24.87
N LEU A 96 13.43 -0.17 -25.33
CA LEU A 96 12.52 -0.94 -24.50
C LEU A 96 13.29 -1.88 -23.56
N GLY A 97 14.33 -2.56 -24.03
CA GLY A 97 15.20 -3.39 -23.19
C GLY A 97 15.89 -2.58 -22.08
N THR A 98 16.42 -1.40 -22.41
CA THR A 98 17.00 -0.49 -21.42
C THR A 98 15.96 -0.02 -20.39
N THR A 99 14.74 0.26 -20.85
CA THR A 99 13.64 0.68 -19.98
C THR A 99 13.19 -0.46 -19.06
N LEU A 100 13.15 -1.69 -19.59
CA LEU A 100 12.81 -2.89 -18.86
C LEU A 100 13.78 -3.14 -17.70
N GLU A 101 15.09 -3.06 -17.95
CA GLU A 101 16.12 -3.15 -16.91
C GLU A 101 15.91 -2.10 -15.80
N ARG A 102 15.68 -0.85 -16.18
CA ARG A 102 15.39 0.23 -15.23
C ARG A 102 14.12 -0.01 -14.41
N LEU A 103 13.06 -0.54 -15.03
CA LEU A 103 11.82 -0.86 -14.32
C LEU A 103 11.99 -2.02 -13.35
N TYR A 104 12.79 -3.04 -13.70
CA TYR A 104 13.14 -4.12 -12.77
C TYR A 104 13.94 -3.60 -11.57
N GLU A 105 14.90 -2.69 -11.79
CA GLU A 105 15.61 -2.02 -10.69
C GLU A 105 14.67 -1.17 -9.82
N GLU A 106 13.75 -0.40 -10.42
CA GLU A 106 12.77 0.38 -9.67
C GLU A 106 11.83 -0.54 -8.87
N TRP A 107 11.36 -1.63 -9.47
CA TRP A 107 10.50 -2.60 -8.80
C TRP A 107 11.22 -3.25 -7.61
N ASP A 108 12.47 -3.69 -7.79
CA ASP A 108 13.28 -4.26 -6.70
C ASP A 108 13.53 -3.23 -5.57
N SER A 109 13.84 -1.98 -5.93
CA SER A 109 13.97 -0.89 -4.95
C SER A 109 12.66 -0.63 -4.19
N LEU A 110 11.51 -0.72 -4.85
CA LEU A 110 10.20 -0.57 -4.21
C LEU A 110 9.84 -1.75 -3.30
N GLN A 111 10.26 -2.96 -3.66
CA GLN A 111 10.08 -4.17 -2.86
C GLN A 111 10.98 -4.15 -1.63
N SER A 112 12.26 -3.80 -1.78
CA SER A 112 13.22 -3.71 -0.65
C SER A 112 12.86 -2.60 0.35
N GLU A 113 12.22 -1.51 -0.08
CA GLU A 113 11.67 -0.50 0.85
C GLU A 113 10.48 -1.02 1.69
N THR A 114 9.97 -2.22 1.38
CA THR A 114 8.87 -2.88 2.09
C THR A 114 9.33 -3.83 3.18
N GLU A 115 10.59 -4.28 3.17
CA GLU A 115 11.23 -5.05 4.25
C GLU A 115 11.76 -4.16 5.38
#